data_AF-A0A1Q8ISM3-F1
#
_entry.id   AF-A0A1Q8ISM3-F1
#
_cell.length_a   1.000
_cell.length_b   1.000
_cell.length_c   1.000
_cell.angle_alpha   90.00
_cell.angle_beta   90.00
_cell.angle_gamma   90.00
#
_symmetry.space_group_name_H-M   'P 1'
#
loop_
_entity.id
_entity.type
_entity.pdbx_description
1 polymer ?
#
loop_
_entity_poly.entity_id
_entity_poly.type
_entity_poly.pdbx_seq_one_letter_code
_entity_poly.pdbx_strand_id
1 'polypeptide(L)'
;MGWVGTAAVVAIAVGAVVTWVAPNFEEAQATTDRQTVDCLTSHLSQEDRANIARFADKNDFDSLWQVFDRVFPDCAVRGDQRDRKAQLEAAAWRNLSSDREFMRMREANAALAASGAAH
;
A
#
# COMPACT_ATOMS: atom_id res chain seq x y z
N MET A 1 57.31 35.93 0.72
CA MET A 1 56.09 35.50 0.02
C MET A 1 55.86 34.05 0.44
N GLY A 2 55.06 33.71 1.45
CA GLY A 2 53.64 34.03 1.65
C GLY A 2 52.87 32.71 1.50
N TRP A 3 52.92 31.86 2.53
CA TRP A 3 52.23 30.56 2.64
C TRP A 3 50.72 30.80 2.84
N VAL A 4 49.85 30.23 2.00
CA VAL A 4 48.42 30.10 2.29
C VAL A 4 47.93 28.77 1.72
N GLY A 5 47.64 27.83 2.61
CA GLY A 5 46.90 26.62 2.29
C GLY A 5 45.42 26.93 2.11
N THR A 6 44.75 26.19 1.23
CA THR A 6 43.29 26.15 1.19
C THR A 6 42.84 24.74 0.88
N ALA A 7 42.12 24.14 1.85
CA ALA A 7 41.55 22.82 1.79
C ALA A 7 40.56 22.69 0.62
N ALA A 8 40.66 21.60 -0.14
CA ALA A 8 39.68 21.25 -1.16
C ALA A 8 38.43 20.65 -0.48
N VAL A 9 37.34 21.42 -0.42
CA VAL A 9 36.02 20.90 -0.07
C VAL A 9 35.38 20.33 -1.33
N VAL A 10 35.15 19.03 -1.34
CA VAL A 10 34.40 18.30 -2.37
C VAL A 10 32.91 18.64 -2.21
N ALA A 11 32.34 19.40 -3.15
CA ALA A 11 30.90 19.58 -3.26
C ALA A 11 30.40 18.73 -4.43
N ILE A 12 29.71 17.64 -4.10
CA ILE A 12 29.12 16.68 -5.03
C ILE A 12 28.00 17.39 -5.80
N ALA A 13 28.17 17.52 -7.11
CA ALA A 13 27.12 17.97 -8.01
C ALA A 13 26.11 16.82 -8.22
N VAL A 14 25.00 16.83 -7.49
CA VAL A 14 23.82 16.01 -7.81
C VAL A 14 22.71 16.94 -8.30
N GLY A 15 22.49 16.89 -9.61
CA GLY A 15 21.21 17.05 -10.30
C GLY A 15 20.25 18.14 -9.81
N ALA A 16 20.35 19.34 -10.39
CA ALA A 16 19.22 20.26 -10.46
C ALA A 16 18.53 20.10 -11.82
N VAL A 17 17.70 19.06 -11.97
CA VAL A 17 16.65 19.08 -12.99
C VAL A 17 15.60 20.04 -12.46
N VAL A 18 15.48 21.19 -13.12
CA VAL A 18 14.46 22.19 -12.83
C VAL A 18 13.12 21.62 -13.28
N THR A 19 12.42 20.90 -12.39
CA THR A 19 11.07 20.42 -12.66
C THR A 19 10.11 21.58 -12.42
N TRP A 20 9.66 22.18 -13.52
CA TRP A 20 8.43 22.96 -13.58
C TRP A 20 7.24 21.99 -13.70
N VAL A 21 7.10 21.06 -12.76
CA VAL A 21 5.90 20.23 -12.64
C VAL A 21 5.07 20.81 -11.51
N ALA A 22 3.89 21.31 -11.85
CA ALA A 22 3.07 22.08 -10.94
C ALA A 22 2.70 21.28 -9.67
N PRO A 23 2.85 21.86 -8.47
CA PRO A 23 2.62 21.18 -7.18
C PRO A 23 1.18 20.63 -7.03
N ASN A 24 0.23 21.15 -7.80
CA ASN A 24 -1.17 20.70 -7.78
C ASN A 24 -1.37 19.28 -8.34
N PHE A 25 -0.48 18.77 -9.22
CA PHE A 25 -0.64 17.43 -9.80
C PHE A 25 -0.21 16.32 -8.84
N GLU A 26 0.87 16.52 -8.07
CA GLU A 26 1.29 15.58 -7.02
C GLU A 26 0.27 15.52 -5.88
N GLU A 27 -0.27 16.65 -5.45
CA GLU A 27 -1.32 16.69 -4.42
C GLU A 27 -2.63 16.04 -4.92
N ALA A 28 -3.05 16.32 -6.16
CA ALA A 28 -4.24 15.71 -6.75
C ALA A 28 -4.06 14.19 -6.94
N GLN A 29 -2.89 13.73 -7.38
CA GLN A 29 -2.61 12.31 -7.57
C GLN A 29 -2.53 11.59 -6.22
N ALA A 30 -1.84 12.15 -5.23
CA ALA A 30 -1.84 11.62 -3.87
C ALA A 30 -3.24 11.58 -3.23
N THR A 31 -4.08 12.57 -3.52
CA THR A 31 -5.48 12.60 -3.04
C THR A 31 -6.34 11.54 -3.74
N THR A 32 -6.23 11.42 -5.07
CA THR A 32 -6.98 10.42 -5.84
C THR A 32 -6.55 8.99 -5.46
N ASP A 33 -5.25 8.78 -5.22
CA ASP A 33 -4.72 7.50 -4.78
C ASP A 33 -5.23 7.11 -3.39
N ARG A 34 -5.28 8.08 -2.46
CA ARG A 34 -5.91 7.87 -1.14
C ARG A 34 -7.38 7.48 -1.29
N GLN A 35 -8.13 8.17 -2.14
CA GLN A 35 -9.53 7.83 -2.41
C GLN A 35 -9.69 6.41 -2.96
N THR A 36 -8.83 5.98 -3.88
CA THR A 36 -8.87 4.61 -4.40
C THR A 36 -8.50 3.59 -3.34
N VAL A 37 -7.49 3.85 -2.51
CA VAL A 37 -7.11 2.98 -1.38
C VAL A 37 -8.23 2.87 -0.34
N ASP A 38 -8.89 3.98 -0.03
CA ASP A 38 -10.02 4.00 0.90
C ASP A 38 -11.25 3.29 0.30
N CYS A 39 -11.50 3.46 -1.01
CA CYS A 39 -12.51 2.67 -1.72
C CYS A 39 -12.19 1.17 -1.66
N LEU A 40 -10.94 0.77 -1.96
CA LEU A 40 -10.52 -0.62 -1.95
C LEU A 40 -10.71 -1.29 -0.60
N THR A 41 -10.60 -0.56 0.52
CA THR A 41 -10.80 -1.11 1.85
C THR A 41 -12.27 -1.05 2.30
N SER A 42 -12.99 0.02 1.97
CA SER A 42 -14.40 0.20 2.34
C SER A 42 -15.36 -0.64 1.49
N HIS A 43 -15.01 -0.95 0.25
CA HIS A 43 -15.84 -1.74 -0.66
C HIS A 43 -15.72 -3.26 -0.43
N LEU A 44 -14.77 -3.70 0.42
CA LEU A 44 -14.69 -5.09 0.86
C LEU A 44 -15.91 -5.43 1.72
N SER A 45 -16.65 -6.45 1.29
CA SER A 45 -17.70 -7.04 2.13
C SER A 45 -17.11 -7.67 3.39
N GLN A 46 -17.95 -7.97 4.37
CA GLN A 46 -17.50 -8.69 5.57
C GLN A 46 -16.91 -10.06 5.22
N GLU A 47 -17.50 -10.75 4.24
CA GLU A 47 -16.98 -12.03 3.74
C GLU A 47 -15.61 -11.86 3.08
N ASP A 48 -15.40 -10.80 2.30
CA ASP A 48 -14.10 -10.52 1.67
C ASP A 48 -13.02 -10.28 2.70
N ARG A 49 -13.33 -9.50 3.73
CA ARG A 49 -12.41 -9.27 4.85
C ARG A 49 -12.08 -10.58 5.57
N ALA A 50 -13.08 -11.43 5.81
CA ALA A 50 -12.85 -12.75 6.43
C ALA A 50 -11.99 -13.66 5.54
N ASN A 51 -12.22 -13.67 4.23
CA ASN A 51 -11.44 -14.42 3.26
C ASN A 51 -9.99 -13.92 3.20
N ILE A 52 -9.77 -12.60 3.08
CA ILE A 52 -8.45 -11.97 3.12
C ILE A 52 -7.73 -12.32 4.43
N ALA A 53 -8.40 -12.23 5.59
CA ALA A 53 -7.83 -12.60 6.88
C ALA A 53 -7.35 -14.06 6.87
N ARG A 54 -8.20 -14.98 6.42
CA ARG A 54 -7.87 -16.41 6.31
C ARG A 54 -6.71 -16.68 5.35
N PHE A 55 -6.66 -16.01 4.21
CA PHE A 55 -5.57 -16.14 3.24
C PHE A 55 -4.25 -15.59 3.79
N ALA A 56 -4.29 -14.42 4.44
CA ALA A 56 -3.14 -13.83 5.10
C ALA A 56 -2.56 -14.75 6.18
N ASP A 57 -3.40 -15.39 6.99
CA ASP A 57 -2.96 -16.31 8.05
C ASP A 57 -2.34 -17.60 7.49
N LYS A 58 -2.74 -18.01 6.28
CA LYS A 58 -2.15 -19.13 5.54
C LYS A 58 -0.95 -18.74 4.67
N ASN A 59 -0.57 -17.46 4.64
CA ASN A 59 0.41 -16.90 3.70
C ASN A 59 0.05 -17.12 2.21
N ASP A 60 -1.24 -17.25 1.90
CA ASP A 60 -1.76 -17.41 0.55
C ASP A 60 -2.03 -16.03 -0.07
N PHE A 61 -0.96 -15.32 -0.42
CA PHE A 61 -1.07 -13.95 -0.95
C PHE A 61 -1.69 -13.90 -2.34
N ASP A 62 -1.57 -14.96 -3.14
CA ASP A 62 -2.17 -15.01 -4.48
C ASP A 62 -3.70 -14.96 -4.39
N SER A 63 -4.30 -15.78 -3.52
CA SER A 63 -5.73 -15.75 -3.25
C SER A 63 -6.18 -14.42 -2.62
N LEU A 64 -5.33 -13.82 -1.78
CA LEU A 64 -5.59 -12.50 -1.20
C LEU A 64 -5.66 -11.41 -2.28
N TRP A 65 -4.68 -11.38 -3.20
CA TRP A 65 -4.66 -10.39 -4.29
C TRP A 65 -5.84 -10.58 -5.23
N GLN A 66 -6.28 -11.81 -5.46
CA GLN A 66 -7.47 -12.07 -6.27
C GLN A 66 -8.74 -11.42 -5.72
N VAL A 67 -8.85 -11.24 -4.40
CA VAL A 67 -9.96 -10.50 -3.79
C VAL A 67 -9.88 -9.01 -4.11
N PHE A 68 -8.70 -8.40 -3.99
CA PHE A 68 -8.49 -7.00 -4.35
C PHE A 68 -8.67 -6.76 -5.85
N ASP A 69 -8.18 -7.66 -6.69
CA ASP A 69 -8.33 -7.64 -8.15
C ASP A 69 -9.77 -7.53 -8.61
N ARG A 70 -10.69 -8.18 -7.89
CA ARG A 70 -12.13 -8.15 -8.18
C ARG A 70 -12.76 -6.81 -7.83
N VAL A 71 -12.29 -6.16 -6.76
CA VAL A 71 -12.84 -4.90 -6.24
C VAL A 71 -12.19 -3.68 -6.92
N PHE A 72 -10.97 -3.83 -7.41
CA PHE A 72 -10.19 -2.76 -8.01
C PHE A 72 -10.89 -2.03 -9.18
N PRO A 73 -11.55 -2.71 -10.14
CA PRO A 73 -12.23 -2.04 -11.26
C PRO A 73 -13.36 -1.10 -10.82
N ASP A 74 -14.00 -1.38 -9.69
CA ASP A 74 -15.09 -0.56 -9.15
C ASP A 74 -14.56 0.68 -8.42
N CYS A 75 -13.30 0.65 -7.98
CA CYS A 75 -12.64 1.75 -7.26
C CYS A 75 -11.67 2.58 -8.12
N ALA A 76 -11.21 2.05 -9.25
CA ALA A 76 -10.28 2.73 -10.14
C ALA A 76 -11.02 3.61 -11.16
N VAL A 77 -10.95 4.92 -10.96
CA VAL A 77 -11.68 5.92 -11.78
C VAL A 77 -10.86 6.36 -12.99
N ARG A 78 -9.53 6.20 -12.96
CA ARG A 78 -8.62 6.71 -14.00
C ARG A 78 -7.67 5.63 -14.53
N GLY A 79 -7.24 5.79 -15.78
CA GLY A 79 -6.32 4.87 -16.46
C GLY A 79 -4.95 4.76 -15.77
N ASP A 80 -4.40 5.86 -15.27
CA ASP A 80 -3.10 5.90 -14.57
C ASP A 80 -3.10 5.11 -13.25
N GLN A 81 -4.27 4.91 -12.64
CA GLN A 81 -4.41 4.06 -11.47
C GLN A 81 -4.25 2.59 -11.81
N ARG A 82 -4.69 2.18 -13.01
CA ARG A 82 -4.54 0.79 -13.48
C ARG A 82 -3.07 0.43 -13.67
N ASP A 83 -2.27 1.37 -14.17
CA ASP A 83 -0.82 1.19 -14.33
C ASP A 83 -0.10 1.02 -12.98
N ARG A 84 -0.66 1.57 -11.90
CA ARG A 84 -0.11 1.49 -10.54
C ARG A 84 -0.95 0.61 -9.61
N LYS A 85 -1.79 -0.27 -10.16
CA LYS A 85 -2.70 -1.15 -9.43
C LYS A 85 -2.04 -1.84 -8.23
N ALA A 86 -0.93 -2.53 -8.46
CA ALA A 86 -0.22 -3.26 -7.41
C ALA A 86 0.23 -2.37 -6.23
N GLN A 87 0.58 -1.10 -6.49
CA GLN A 87 0.98 -0.16 -5.43
C GLN A 87 -0.21 0.27 -4.58
N LEU A 88 -1.37 0.47 -5.23
CA LEU A 88 -2.62 0.84 -4.58
C LEU A 88 -3.19 -0.32 -3.77
N GLU A 89 -3.15 -1.55 -4.30
CA GLU A 89 -3.57 -2.76 -3.59
C GLU A 89 -2.66 -3.05 -2.40
N ALA A 90 -1.34 -2.92 -2.57
CA ALA A 90 -0.41 -3.03 -1.45
C ALA A 90 -0.67 -1.95 -0.38
N ALA A 91 -1.07 -0.74 -0.77
CA ALA A 91 -1.45 0.31 0.17
C ALA A 91 -2.77 0.00 0.90
N ALA A 92 -3.78 -0.48 0.18
CA ALA A 92 -5.04 -0.95 0.76
C ALA A 92 -4.81 -2.10 1.74
N TRP A 93 -3.96 -3.06 1.38
CA TRP A 93 -3.56 -4.14 2.25
C TRP A 93 -2.89 -3.63 3.54
N ARG A 94 -1.93 -2.70 3.45
CA ARG A 94 -1.29 -2.10 4.65
C ARG A 94 -2.29 -1.38 5.56
N ASN A 95 -3.25 -0.68 4.97
CA ASN A 95 -4.30 0.01 5.73
C ASN A 95 -5.20 -1.01 6.44
N LEU A 96 -5.64 -2.05 5.72
CA LEU A 96 -6.46 -3.12 6.27
C LEU A 96 -5.71 -3.92 7.35
N SER A 97 -4.43 -4.22 7.15
CA SER A 97 -3.60 -4.94 8.14
C SER A 97 -3.33 -4.11 9.40
N SER A 98 -3.57 -2.80 9.35
CA SER A 98 -3.48 -1.91 10.51
C SER A 98 -4.84 -1.66 11.17
N ASP A 99 -5.93 -2.15 10.58
CA ASP A 99 -7.27 -2.01 11.11
C ASP A 99 -7.51 -2.96 12.30
N ARG A 100 -8.05 -2.44 13.39
CA ARG A 100 -8.23 -3.19 14.64
C ARG A 100 -9.30 -4.27 14.53
N GLU A 101 -10.34 -4.05 13.75
CA GLU A 101 -11.39 -5.06 13.55
C GLU A 101 -10.85 -6.22 12.72
N PHE A 102 -10.12 -5.89 11.65
CA PHE A 102 -9.44 -6.88 10.82
C PHE A 102 -8.42 -7.71 11.61
N MET A 103 -7.61 -7.07 12.46
CA MET A 103 -6.66 -7.80 13.31
C MET A 103 -7.35 -8.74 14.30
N ARG A 104 -8.50 -8.34 14.88
CA ARG A 104 -9.28 -9.23 15.75
C ARG A 104 -9.83 -10.45 14.99
N MET A 105 -10.23 -10.29 13.72
CA MET A 105 -10.65 -11.43 12.90
C MET A 105 -9.50 -12.40 12.64
N ARG A 106 -8.29 -11.88 12.37
CA ARG A 106 -7.08 -12.71 12.20
C ARG A 106 -6.69 -13.44 13.48
N GLU A 107 -6.76 -12.77 14.62
CA GLU A 107 -6.52 -13.42 15.93
C GLU A 107 -7.52 -14.55 16.20
N ALA A 108 -8.80 -14.34 15.89
CA ALA A 108 -9.82 -15.38 16.03
C ALA A 108 -9.58 -16.58 15.10
N ASN A 109 -9.19 -16.33 13.84
CA ASN A 109 -8.83 -17.39 12.89
C ASN A 109 -7.61 -18.18 13.37
N ALA A 110 -6.58 -17.50 13.87
CA ALA A 110 -5.38 -18.13 14.40
C ALA A 110 -5.69 -19.01 15.64
N ALA A 111 -6.55 -18.53 16.54
CA ALA A 111 -7.00 -19.29 17.70
C ALA A 111 -7.79 -20.55 17.31
N LEU A 112 -8.70 -20.43 16.33
CA LEU A 112 -9.44 -21.58 15.78
C LEU A 112 -8.50 -22.61 15.14
N ALA A 113 -7.54 -22.16 14.32
CA ALA A 113 -6.56 -23.05 13.70
C ALA A 113 -5.69 -23.78 14.73
N ALA A 114 -5.24 -23.07 15.78
CA ALA A 114 -4.47 -23.68 16.87
C ALA A 114 -5.28 -24.71 17.66
N SER A 115 -6.56 -24.43 17.93
CA SER A 115 -7.44 -25.37 18.63
C SER A 115 -7.73 -26.65 17.83
N GLY A 116 -7.86 -26.54 16.52
CA GLY A 116 -8.07 -27.68 15.61
C GLY A 116 -6.82 -28.52 15.37
N ALA A 117 -5.62 -27.96 15.54
CA ALA A 117 -4.35 -28.70 15.46
C ALA A 117 -4.00 -29.48 16.73
N ALA A 118 -4.69 -29.20 17.85
CA ALA A 118 -4.47 -29.84 19.15
C ALA A 118 -5.34 -31.09 19.37
N HIS A 119 -6.19 -31.46 18.40
CA HIS A 119 -7.06 -32.65 18.41
C HIS A 119 -6.64 -33.61 17.31
#